data_AF-A0A0G2FQC7-F1
#
_entry.id   AF-A0A0G2FQC7-F1
#
_cell.length_a   1.000
_cell.length_b   1.000
_cell.length_c   1.000
_cell.angle_alpha   90.00
_cell.angle_beta   90.00
_cell.angle_gamma   90.00
#
_symmetry.space_group_name_H-M   'P 1'
#
loop_
_entity.id
_entity.type
_entity.pdbx_description
1 polymer ?
#
loop_
_entity_poly.entity_id
_entity_poly.type
_entity_poly.pdbx_seq_one_letter_code
_entity_poly.pdbx_strand_id
1 'polypeptide(L)'
;MRPAPKVQQNATSAEGLKSEDIENCLVDLNSKLGNFNPKRRDPAKLVLLGGALAVRQLKTGERTHNIDVLLDPRAEDWHLGQIRQCMAQAGRHFRELDRPTEQPGRAGAQNRLFGSDELRAAVYGSALSGKCVYKGDHLEVYAMNTAHAFEVELRRMEGRAGACAGLGDAVAILEALTEGGKRPRSRNACRDLQHVRRGAPISYGCIRKVETHFYKRYGKQGIVNTEWFDPVWKYQDMHGRWVAFPGN
;
A
#
# COMPACT_ATOMS: atom_id res chain seq x y z
N MET A 1 -45.29 -5.23 -16.33
CA MET A 1 -44.03 -5.63 -15.66
C MET A 1 -42.87 -4.99 -16.39
N ARG A 2 -42.11 -4.07 -15.75
CA ARG A 2 -40.86 -3.54 -16.32
C ARG A 2 -39.75 -4.60 -16.15
N PRO A 3 -38.91 -4.87 -17.15
CA PRO A 3 -37.80 -5.80 -16.99
C PRO A 3 -36.81 -5.22 -15.97
N ALA A 4 -36.36 -6.08 -15.04
CA ALA A 4 -35.32 -5.74 -14.09
C ALA A 4 -34.03 -5.37 -14.85
N PRO A 5 -33.28 -4.34 -14.43
CA PRO A 5 -32.02 -4.00 -15.06
C PRO A 5 -31.06 -5.17 -14.92
N LYS A 6 -30.48 -5.60 -16.05
CA LYS A 6 -29.44 -6.62 -16.08
C LYS A 6 -28.21 -6.07 -15.35
N VAL A 7 -27.98 -6.57 -14.14
CA VAL A 7 -26.68 -6.42 -13.47
C VAL A 7 -25.67 -7.12 -14.37
N GLN A 8 -24.81 -6.34 -15.02
CA GLN A 8 -23.64 -6.88 -15.73
C GLN A 8 -22.80 -7.63 -14.68
N GLN A 9 -22.86 -8.95 -14.71
CA GLN A 9 -21.88 -9.79 -14.05
C GLN A 9 -20.58 -9.61 -14.83
N ASN A 10 -19.76 -8.66 -14.41
CA ASN A 10 -18.41 -8.54 -14.92
C ASN A 10 -17.66 -9.81 -14.52
N ALA A 11 -17.35 -10.62 -15.53
CA ALA A 11 -16.39 -11.70 -15.42
C ALA A 11 -15.13 -11.14 -14.74
N THR A 12 -14.66 -11.83 -13.69
CA THR A 12 -13.33 -11.59 -13.13
C THR A 12 -12.32 -11.81 -14.24
N SER A 13 -11.91 -10.74 -14.92
CA SER A 13 -10.88 -10.83 -15.93
C SER A 13 -9.58 -11.21 -15.22
N ALA A 14 -8.92 -12.25 -15.72
CA ALA A 14 -7.53 -12.55 -15.37
C ALA A 14 -6.62 -11.32 -15.60
N GLU A 15 -7.07 -10.37 -16.41
CA GLU A 15 -6.50 -9.05 -16.58
C GLU A 15 -6.76 -8.17 -15.35
N GLY A 16 -5.71 -7.80 -14.59
CA GLY A 16 -5.81 -6.94 -13.41
C GLY A 16 -6.37 -5.53 -13.69
N LEU A 17 -6.72 -4.81 -12.62
CA LEU A 17 -7.33 -3.48 -12.58
C LEU A 17 -6.36 -2.37 -12.98
N LYS A 18 -6.74 -1.57 -13.97
CA LYS A 18 -6.09 -0.30 -14.32
C LYS A 18 -6.59 0.84 -13.43
N SER A 19 -6.02 2.03 -13.61
CA SER A 19 -6.43 3.23 -12.85
C SER A 19 -7.92 3.57 -13.00
N GLU A 20 -8.48 3.41 -14.19
CA GLU A 20 -9.90 3.66 -14.47
C GLU A 20 -10.80 2.63 -13.76
N ASP A 21 -10.40 1.36 -13.73
CA ASP A 21 -11.13 0.32 -13.01
C ASP A 21 -11.17 0.62 -11.50
N ILE A 22 -10.04 1.09 -10.94
CA ILE A 22 -9.96 1.50 -9.54
C ILE A 22 -10.89 2.69 -9.28
N GLU A 23 -10.91 3.70 -10.17
CA GLU A 23 -11.86 4.83 -10.06
C GLU A 23 -13.30 4.35 -10.03
N ASN A 24 -13.69 3.50 -10.97
CA ASN A 24 -15.05 2.97 -11.07
C ASN A 24 -15.44 2.20 -9.80
N CYS A 25 -14.53 1.40 -9.23
CA CYS A 25 -14.76 0.73 -7.96
C CYS A 25 -14.96 1.71 -6.79
N LEU A 26 -14.23 2.83 -6.75
CA LEU A 26 -14.40 3.85 -5.72
C LEU A 26 -15.72 4.62 -5.86
N VAL A 27 -16.13 4.93 -7.09
CA VAL A 27 -17.44 5.54 -7.39
C VAL A 27 -18.58 4.62 -6.96
N ASP A 28 -18.51 3.33 -7.27
CA ASP A 28 -19.53 2.36 -6.87
C ASP A 28 -19.58 2.18 -5.34
N LEU A 29 -18.43 2.14 -4.67
CA LEU A 29 -18.35 2.11 -3.20
C LEU A 29 -18.97 3.37 -2.58
N ASN A 30 -18.68 4.56 -3.12
CA ASN A 30 -19.27 5.83 -2.67
C ASN A 30 -20.81 5.80 -2.79
N SER A 31 -21.33 5.33 -3.93
CA SER A 31 -22.78 5.19 -4.14
C SER A 31 -23.42 4.24 -3.13
N LYS A 32 -22.81 3.07 -2.89
CA LYS A 32 -23.31 2.07 -1.93
C LYS A 32 -23.30 2.60 -0.50
N LEU A 33 -22.27 3.33 -0.10
CA LEU A 33 -22.21 3.98 1.21
C LEU A 33 -23.33 5.01 1.38
N GLY A 34 -23.64 5.80 0.35
CA GLY A 34 -24.75 6.73 0.34
C GLY A 34 -26.12 6.06 0.47
N ASN A 35 -26.34 4.98 -0.27
CA ASN A 35 -27.58 4.20 -0.20
C ASN A 35 -27.75 3.51 1.16
N PHE A 36 -26.64 3.11 1.78
CA PHE A 36 -26.67 2.44 3.07
C PHE A 36 -27.03 3.41 4.21
N ASN A 37 -26.44 4.61 4.21
CA ASN A 37 -26.69 5.61 5.25
C ASN A 37 -26.82 7.03 4.65
N PRO A 38 -27.99 7.36 4.07
CA PRO A 38 -28.19 8.65 3.40
C PRO A 38 -28.17 9.85 4.34
N LYS A 39 -28.26 9.63 5.66
CA LYS A 39 -28.24 10.68 6.69
C LYS A 39 -26.84 10.94 7.26
N ARG A 40 -25.82 10.19 6.81
CA ARG A 40 -24.46 10.34 7.30
C ARG A 40 -23.92 11.72 6.89
N ARG A 41 -23.50 12.51 7.88
CA ARG A 41 -22.98 13.87 7.65
C ARG A 41 -21.53 13.90 7.16
N ASP A 42 -20.71 12.96 7.63
CA ASP A 42 -19.29 12.88 7.28
C ASP A 42 -19.01 11.68 6.38
N PRO A 43 -18.18 11.81 5.32
CA PRO A 43 -17.84 10.69 4.45
C PRO A 43 -17.03 9.61 5.18
N ALA A 44 -17.14 8.36 4.72
CA ALA A 44 -16.21 7.30 5.11
C ALA A 44 -14.80 7.69 4.70
N LYS A 45 -13.80 7.45 5.54
CA LYS A 45 -12.41 7.69 5.21
C LYS A 45 -11.67 6.36 5.10
N LEU A 46 -10.97 6.17 3.99
CA LEU A 46 -10.16 5.00 3.71
C LEU A 46 -8.73 5.42 3.36
N VAL A 47 -7.76 4.56 3.64
CA VAL A 47 -6.38 4.76 3.21
C VAL A 47 -6.02 3.70 2.16
N LEU A 48 -5.62 4.13 0.96
CA LEU A 48 -5.20 3.31 -0.17
C LEU A 48 -3.72 2.94 -0.07
N LEU A 49 -3.39 1.68 -0.34
CA LEU A 49 -2.01 1.17 -0.27
C LEU A 49 -1.77 0.05 -1.32
N GLY A 50 -0.55 -0.49 -1.35
CA GLY A 50 -0.15 -1.60 -2.23
C GLY A 50 -0.25 -1.29 -3.73
N GLY A 51 -0.52 -2.31 -4.54
CA GLY A 51 -0.61 -2.17 -6.00
C GLY A 51 -1.63 -1.13 -6.49
N ALA A 52 -2.75 -0.94 -5.79
CA ALA A 52 -3.72 0.10 -6.17
C ALA A 52 -3.18 1.51 -5.96
N LEU A 53 -2.37 1.74 -4.91
CA LEU A 53 -1.63 2.99 -4.75
C LEU A 53 -0.60 3.17 -5.88
N ALA A 54 0.14 2.11 -6.23
CA ALA A 54 1.13 2.13 -7.29
C ALA A 54 0.54 2.46 -8.67
N VAL A 55 -0.60 1.86 -9.01
CA VAL A 55 -1.31 2.09 -10.28
C VAL A 55 -1.93 3.48 -10.33
N ARG A 56 -2.74 3.83 -9.32
CA ARG A 56 -3.57 5.05 -9.35
C ARG A 56 -2.77 6.32 -9.07
N GLN A 57 -1.95 6.30 -8.01
CA GLN A 57 -1.33 7.52 -7.48
C GLN A 57 0.11 7.67 -7.94
N LEU A 58 0.88 6.59 -7.96
CA LEU A 58 2.30 6.64 -8.35
C LEU A 58 2.49 6.53 -9.87
N LYS A 59 1.52 5.97 -10.59
CA LYS A 59 1.58 5.72 -12.05
C LYS A 59 2.77 4.85 -12.47
N THR A 60 3.23 3.97 -11.57
CA THR A 60 4.40 3.11 -11.77
C THR A 60 4.03 1.65 -12.07
N GLY A 61 2.75 1.29 -11.89
CA GLY A 61 2.17 0.01 -12.29
C GLY A 61 1.05 0.19 -13.31
N GLU A 62 0.95 -0.73 -14.27
CA GLU A 62 -0.15 -0.71 -15.24
C GLU A 62 -1.43 -1.31 -14.66
N ARG A 63 -1.30 -2.35 -13.83
CA ARG A 63 -2.42 -3.13 -13.31
C ARG A 63 -2.18 -3.64 -11.88
N THR A 64 -3.25 -3.82 -11.10
CA THR A 64 -3.26 -4.49 -9.79
C THR A 64 -4.41 -5.48 -9.69
N HIS A 65 -4.29 -6.54 -8.90
CA HIS A 65 -5.40 -7.49 -8.74
C HIS A 65 -6.44 -7.04 -7.70
N ASN A 66 -6.01 -6.25 -6.71
CA ASN A 66 -6.84 -5.87 -5.57
C ASN A 66 -6.66 -4.38 -5.24
N ILE A 67 -7.67 -3.82 -4.58
CA ILE A 67 -7.70 -2.51 -3.97
C ILE A 67 -7.52 -2.71 -2.46
N ASP A 68 -6.26 -2.62 -2.01
CA ASP A 68 -5.93 -2.72 -0.60
C ASP A 68 -6.29 -1.42 0.11
N VAL A 69 -7.07 -1.53 1.18
CA VAL A 69 -7.46 -0.39 2.02
C VAL A 69 -7.17 -0.65 3.48
N LEU A 70 -6.81 0.40 4.20
CA LEU A 70 -6.81 0.46 5.65
C LEU A 70 -8.03 1.27 6.10
N LEU A 71 -8.84 0.67 6.96
CA LEU A 71 -9.99 1.31 7.58
C LEU A 71 -9.58 2.04 8.86
N ASP A 72 -10.40 3.00 9.32
CA ASP A 72 -10.17 3.69 10.59
C ASP A 72 -10.13 2.68 11.74
N PRO A 73 -8.97 2.50 12.42
CA PRO A 73 -8.85 1.54 13.50
C PRO A 73 -9.62 1.94 14.77
N ARG A 74 -10.14 3.17 14.84
CA ARG A 74 -10.91 3.71 15.97
C ARG A 74 -12.41 3.78 15.69
N ALA A 75 -12.84 3.43 14.48
CA ALA A 75 -14.26 3.40 14.17
C ALA A 75 -14.97 2.27 14.93
N GLU A 76 -16.23 2.52 15.31
CA GLU A 76 -17.06 1.52 15.97
C GLU A 76 -17.33 0.32 15.04
N ASP A 77 -17.45 -0.87 15.63
CA ASP A 77 -17.55 -2.13 14.86
C ASP A 77 -18.76 -2.18 13.92
N TRP A 78 -19.91 -1.65 14.34
CA TRP A 78 -21.08 -1.56 13.47
C TRP A 78 -20.77 -0.70 12.25
N HIS A 79 -20.00 0.36 12.41
CA HIS A 79 -19.64 1.27 11.32
C HIS A 79 -18.69 0.59 10.34
N LEU A 80 -17.67 -0.09 10.85
CA LEU A 80 -16.76 -0.90 10.04
C LEU A 80 -17.50 -2.04 9.32
N GLY A 81 -18.48 -2.67 9.98
CA GLY A 81 -19.36 -3.68 9.39
C GLY A 81 -20.11 -3.16 8.16
N GLN A 82 -20.65 -1.94 8.22
CA GLN A 82 -21.32 -1.30 7.09
C GLN A 82 -20.37 -1.04 5.92
N ILE A 83 -19.18 -0.50 6.21
CA ILE A 83 -18.16 -0.26 5.17
C ILE A 83 -17.77 -1.58 4.49
N ARG A 84 -17.51 -2.63 5.27
CA ARG A 84 -17.16 -3.96 4.76
C ARG A 84 -18.27 -4.56 3.90
N GLN A 85 -19.53 -4.39 4.30
CA GLN A 85 -20.67 -4.82 3.50
C GLN A 85 -20.75 -4.06 2.16
N CYS A 86 -20.56 -2.74 2.19
CA CYS A 86 -20.54 -1.91 0.98
C CYS A 86 -19.36 -2.30 0.07
N MET A 87 -18.17 -2.56 0.62
CA MET A 87 -17.01 -3.07 -0.13
C MET A 87 -17.32 -4.41 -0.80
N ALA A 88 -17.92 -5.36 -0.07
CA ALA A 88 -18.31 -6.65 -0.62
C ALA A 88 -19.34 -6.51 -1.77
N GLN A 89 -20.22 -5.52 -1.68
CA GLN A 89 -21.19 -5.20 -2.72
C GLN A 89 -20.60 -4.41 -3.89
N ALA A 90 -19.55 -3.61 -3.67
CA ALA A 90 -18.83 -2.83 -4.69
C ALA A 90 -17.92 -3.67 -5.57
N GLY A 91 -17.67 -4.92 -5.15
CA GLY A 91 -16.95 -5.91 -5.93
C GLY A 91 -15.91 -6.67 -5.12
N ARG A 92 -15.43 -7.80 -5.66
CA ARG A 92 -14.46 -8.68 -4.99
C ARG A 92 -13.04 -8.14 -4.95
N HIS A 93 -12.82 -6.92 -5.45
CA HIS A 93 -11.50 -6.32 -5.60
C HIS A 93 -11.00 -5.66 -4.32
N PHE A 94 -11.90 -5.24 -3.43
CA PHE A 94 -11.50 -4.60 -2.18
C PHE A 94 -10.98 -5.61 -1.17
N ARG A 95 -9.83 -5.30 -0.56
CA ARG A 95 -9.25 -6.07 0.54
C ARG A 95 -8.91 -5.14 1.69
N GLU A 96 -9.54 -5.38 2.84
CA GLU A 96 -9.14 -4.75 4.10
C GLU A 96 -7.82 -5.34 4.57
N LEU A 97 -6.84 -4.48 4.81
CA LEU A 97 -5.59 -4.90 5.40
C LEU A 97 -5.72 -5.03 6.92
N ASP A 98 -5.08 -6.05 7.48
CA ASP A 98 -4.95 -6.24 8.92
C ASP A 98 -6.28 -6.47 9.65
N ARG A 99 -7.27 -7.01 8.93
CA ARG A 99 -8.55 -7.43 9.51
C ARG A 99 -8.26 -8.42 10.66
N PRO A 100 -8.70 -8.12 11.90
CA PRO A 100 -8.59 -9.06 13.00
C PRO A 100 -9.29 -10.38 12.62
N THR A 101 -8.58 -11.50 12.64
CA THR A 101 -9.20 -12.81 12.46
C THR A 101 -9.96 -13.16 13.73
N GLU A 102 -11.26 -13.43 13.61
CA GLU A 102 -12.11 -13.86 14.73
C GLU A 102 -11.76 -15.26 15.27
N GLN A 103 -10.82 -15.99 14.65
CA GLN A 103 -10.43 -17.33 15.08
C GLN A 103 -9.19 -17.28 16.01
N PRO A 104 -9.34 -17.57 17.32
CA PRO A 104 -8.21 -17.76 18.21
C PRO A 104 -7.42 -18.99 17.78
N GLY A 105 -6.09 -18.89 17.67
CA GLY A 105 -5.20 -20.04 17.46
C GLY A 105 -4.68 -20.31 16.05
N ARG A 106 -5.19 -19.64 15.01
CA ARG A 106 -4.58 -19.67 13.66
C ARG A 106 -3.87 -18.37 13.35
N ALA A 107 -2.52 -18.37 13.38
CA ALA A 107 -1.62 -17.43 12.67
C ALA A 107 -1.94 -15.91 12.67
N GLY A 108 -2.90 -15.43 13.47
CA GLY A 108 -3.46 -14.08 13.37
C GLY A 108 -2.48 -13.02 13.82
N ALA A 109 -1.64 -13.33 14.82
CA ALA A 109 -0.54 -12.47 15.24
C ALA A 109 0.68 -12.50 14.31
N GLN A 110 0.90 -13.59 13.58
CA GLN A 110 2.05 -13.73 12.67
C GLN A 110 1.83 -13.06 11.31
N ASN A 111 0.56 -12.84 10.93
CA ASN A 111 0.17 -12.16 9.69
C ASN A 111 -0.22 -10.69 9.88
N ARG A 112 -0.17 -10.16 11.11
CA ARG A 112 -0.39 -8.74 11.35
C ARG A 112 0.73 -7.92 10.76
N LEU A 113 0.38 -7.02 9.85
CA LEU A 113 1.35 -6.11 9.24
C LEU A 113 1.70 -4.98 10.20
N PHE A 114 0.69 -4.49 10.92
CA PHE A 114 0.89 -3.48 11.95
C PHE A 114 1.23 -4.15 13.27
N GLY A 115 2.32 -3.71 13.90
CA GLY A 115 2.80 -4.29 15.15
C GLY A 115 1.84 -4.08 16.33
N SER A 116 0.98 -3.05 16.26
CA SER A 116 -0.03 -2.75 17.26
C SER A 116 -1.16 -1.88 16.67
N ASP A 117 -2.27 -1.75 17.38
CA ASP A 117 -3.38 -0.87 17.00
C ASP A 117 -2.99 0.61 17.05
N GLU A 118 -2.08 1.00 17.95
CA GLU A 118 -1.54 2.37 18.01
C GLU A 118 -0.71 2.71 16.77
N LEU A 119 0.14 1.79 16.31
CA LEU A 119 0.90 1.98 15.06
C LEU A 119 -0.02 2.05 13.85
N ARG A 120 -1.05 1.18 13.80
CA ARG A 120 -2.09 1.22 12.77
C ARG A 120 -2.80 2.58 12.76
N ALA A 121 -3.18 3.09 13.93
CA ALA A 121 -3.80 4.41 14.08
C ALA A 121 -2.88 5.56 13.70
N ALA A 122 -1.59 5.48 14.04
CA ALA A 122 -0.59 6.49 13.66
C ALA A 122 -0.37 6.53 12.14
N VAL A 123 -0.25 5.38 11.49
CA VAL A 123 -0.13 5.28 10.02
C VAL A 123 -1.40 5.78 9.34
N TYR A 124 -2.58 5.41 9.85
CA TYR A 124 -3.86 5.89 9.35
C TYR A 124 -3.97 7.42 9.45
N GLY A 125 -3.72 7.99 10.64
CA GLY A 125 -3.75 9.43 10.86
C GLY A 125 -2.74 10.20 9.99
N SER A 126 -1.52 9.66 9.82
CA SER A 126 -0.51 10.24 8.93
C SER A 126 -0.92 10.22 7.45
N ALA A 127 -1.75 9.27 7.02
CA ALA A 127 -2.26 9.25 5.66
C ALA A 127 -3.38 10.29 5.45
N LEU A 128 -4.22 10.52 6.48
CA LEU A 128 -5.29 11.52 6.42
C LEU A 128 -4.77 12.97 6.32
N SER A 129 -3.57 13.26 6.82
CA SER A 129 -2.90 14.56 6.60
C SER A 129 -2.22 14.66 5.23
N GLY A 130 -2.22 13.58 4.46
CA GLY A 130 -1.61 13.49 3.14
C GLY A 130 -2.58 13.80 2.00
N LYS A 131 -2.30 13.22 0.83
CA LYS A 131 -3.06 13.48 -0.39
C LYS A 131 -4.36 12.67 -0.40
N CYS A 132 -5.49 13.37 -0.49
CA CYS A 132 -6.76 12.77 -0.88
C CYS A 132 -6.72 12.41 -2.38
N VAL A 133 -6.88 11.12 -2.71
CA VAL A 133 -6.83 10.58 -4.07
C VAL A 133 -8.20 10.30 -4.66
N TYR A 134 -9.26 10.32 -3.85
CA TYR A 134 -10.65 10.25 -4.29
C TYR A 134 -11.52 11.01 -3.29
N LYS A 135 -12.44 11.84 -3.79
CA LYS A 135 -13.39 12.61 -2.97
C LYS A 135 -14.78 12.54 -3.57
N GLY A 136 -15.68 11.84 -2.90
CA GLY A 136 -17.12 11.81 -3.16
C GLY A 136 -17.92 12.24 -1.94
N ASP A 137 -19.24 12.27 -2.07
CA ASP A 137 -20.16 12.74 -1.01
C ASP A 137 -20.18 11.84 0.23
N HIS A 138 -19.84 10.56 0.07
CA HIS A 138 -19.93 9.54 1.12
C HIS A 138 -18.61 8.80 1.36
N LEU A 139 -17.58 9.09 0.58
CA LEU A 139 -16.28 8.43 0.62
C LEU A 139 -15.14 9.40 0.28
N GLU A 140 -14.14 9.44 1.15
CA GLU A 140 -12.84 10.03 0.90
C GLU A 140 -11.77 8.93 1.00
N VAL A 141 -10.87 8.89 0.02
CA VAL A 141 -9.75 7.94 0.01
C VAL A 141 -8.45 8.71 -0.02
N TYR A 142 -7.56 8.38 0.91
CA TYR A 142 -6.25 9.01 1.07
C TYR A 142 -5.14 8.07 0.65
N ALA A 143 -4.09 8.59 0.02
CA ALA A 143 -2.90 7.80 -0.25
C ALA A 143 -2.12 7.54 1.04
N MET A 144 -1.73 6.29 1.27
CA MET A 144 -0.72 5.98 2.29
C MET A 144 0.58 6.71 1.97
N ASN A 145 1.25 7.24 3.01
CA ASN A 145 2.59 7.80 2.86
C ASN A 145 3.51 6.78 2.17
N THR A 146 4.26 7.22 1.16
CA THR A 146 5.04 6.32 0.30
C THR A 146 6.10 5.53 1.08
N ALA A 147 6.71 6.10 2.13
CA ALA A 147 7.66 5.39 2.99
C ALA A 147 6.97 4.31 3.82
N HIS A 148 5.77 4.60 4.37
CA HIS A 148 4.97 3.61 5.09
C HIS A 148 4.52 2.49 4.15
N ALA A 149 4.05 2.84 2.93
CA ALA A 149 3.63 1.86 1.93
C ALA A 149 4.77 0.93 1.52
N PHE A 150 5.99 1.47 1.39
CA PHE A 150 7.18 0.67 1.10
C PHE A 150 7.51 -0.31 2.23
N GLU A 151 7.47 0.15 3.48
CA GLU A 151 7.64 -0.74 4.64
C GLU A 151 6.59 -1.84 4.67
N VAL A 152 5.30 -1.51 4.44
CA VAL A 152 4.22 -2.50 4.37
C VAL A 152 4.54 -3.60 3.36
N GLU A 153 4.96 -3.24 2.14
CA GLU A 153 5.27 -4.25 1.11
C GLU A 153 6.50 -5.09 1.47
N LEU A 154 7.55 -4.48 2.02
CA LEU A 154 8.70 -5.23 2.50
C LEU A 154 8.30 -6.24 3.59
N ARG A 155 7.44 -5.84 4.55
CA ARG A 155 6.94 -6.74 5.61
C ARG A 155 6.04 -7.84 5.08
N ARG A 156 5.19 -7.55 4.09
CA ARG A 156 4.36 -8.56 3.40
C ARG A 156 5.21 -9.65 2.76
N MET A 157 6.35 -9.28 2.19
CA MET A 157 7.29 -10.21 1.58
C MET A 157 8.03 -11.09 2.61
N GLU A 158 8.19 -10.65 3.86
CA GLU A 158 8.83 -11.45 4.92
C GLU A 158 7.93 -12.57 5.45
N GLY A 159 6.63 -12.29 5.60
CA GLY A 159 5.66 -13.25 6.17
C GLY A 159 5.28 -14.42 5.26
N ARG A 160 5.72 -14.41 3.99
CA ARG A 160 5.38 -15.45 3.00
C ARG A 160 6.65 -16.15 2.53
N ALA A 161 6.91 -17.35 3.06
CA ALA A 161 7.99 -18.20 2.56
C ALA A 161 7.84 -18.40 1.03
N GLY A 162 8.77 -17.82 0.26
CA GLY A 162 8.85 -18.02 -1.19
C GLY A 162 7.98 -17.13 -2.08
N ALA A 163 7.12 -16.24 -1.57
CA ALA A 163 6.24 -15.48 -2.44
C ALA A 163 6.87 -14.17 -2.96
N CYS A 164 7.01 -14.03 -4.28
CA CYS A 164 7.21 -12.74 -4.96
C CYS A 164 5.97 -11.81 -4.89
N ALA A 165 4.95 -12.19 -4.12
CA ALA A 165 3.75 -11.38 -3.93
C ALA A 165 4.13 -10.08 -3.21
N GLY A 166 3.83 -8.93 -3.85
CA GLY A 166 4.21 -7.60 -3.36
C GLY A 166 5.55 -7.08 -3.88
N LEU A 167 6.37 -7.90 -4.55
CA LEU A 167 7.68 -7.45 -5.08
C LEU A 167 7.52 -6.39 -6.17
N GLY A 168 6.57 -6.58 -7.10
CA GLY A 168 6.27 -5.60 -8.14
C GLY A 168 5.83 -4.26 -7.55
N ASP A 169 4.96 -4.31 -6.54
CA ASP A 169 4.47 -3.14 -5.83
C ASP A 169 5.59 -2.44 -5.04
N ALA A 170 6.43 -3.21 -4.32
CA ALA A 170 7.59 -2.67 -3.61
C ALA A 170 8.56 -1.95 -4.55
N VAL A 171 8.83 -2.53 -5.73
CA VAL A 171 9.70 -1.92 -6.76
C VAL A 171 9.07 -0.64 -7.34
N ALA A 172 7.77 -0.65 -7.60
CA ALA A 172 7.03 0.51 -8.08
C ALA A 172 6.95 1.65 -7.04
N ILE A 173 6.79 1.32 -5.76
CA ILE A 173 6.80 2.29 -4.66
C ILE A 173 8.23 2.82 -4.43
N LEU A 174 9.25 1.97 -4.54
CA LEU A 174 10.66 2.39 -4.47
C LEU A 174 11.01 3.36 -5.60
N GLU A 175 10.45 3.19 -6.79
CA GLU A 175 10.65 4.11 -7.92
C GLU A 175 10.18 5.52 -7.56
N ALA A 176 8.97 5.63 -7.02
CA ALA A 176 8.45 6.91 -6.56
C ALA A 176 9.29 7.49 -5.40
N LEU A 177 9.68 6.67 -4.42
CA LEU A 177 10.50 7.09 -3.27
C LEU A 177 11.87 7.63 -3.66
N THR A 178 12.44 7.09 -4.74
CA THR A 178 13.80 7.41 -5.18
C THR A 178 13.81 8.41 -6.34
N GLU A 179 12.66 8.99 -6.69
CA GLU A 179 12.49 9.88 -7.85
C GLU A 179 13.02 9.24 -9.15
N GLY A 180 12.66 7.97 -9.35
CA GLY A 180 13.15 7.17 -10.47
C GLY A 180 14.64 6.82 -10.37
N GLY A 181 15.13 6.55 -9.15
CA GLY A 181 16.52 6.17 -8.88
C GLY A 181 17.52 7.31 -8.77
N LYS A 182 17.07 8.57 -8.75
CA LYS A 182 17.94 9.75 -8.55
C LYS A 182 18.40 9.91 -7.11
N ARG A 183 17.57 9.46 -6.16
CA ARG A 183 17.81 9.53 -4.72
C ARG A 183 17.72 8.13 -4.12
N PRO A 184 18.76 7.29 -4.30
CA PRO A 184 18.73 5.93 -3.77
C PRO A 184 18.61 5.93 -2.25
N ARG A 185 18.03 4.87 -1.70
CA ARG A 185 17.92 4.67 -0.26
C ARG A 185 19.10 3.86 0.26
N SER A 186 19.60 4.20 1.44
CA SER A 186 20.58 3.35 2.12
C SER A 186 19.95 2.01 2.50
N ARG A 187 20.68 0.91 2.29
CA ARG A 187 20.26 -0.44 2.68
C ARG A 187 19.99 -0.54 4.18
N ASN A 188 20.77 0.17 5.01
CA ASN A 188 20.54 0.24 6.45
C ASN A 188 19.25 1.01 6.77
N ALA A 189 19.03 2.15 6.11
CA ALA A 189 17.77 2.90 6.27
C ALA A 189 16.53 2.07 5.88
N CYS A 190 16.63 1.19 4.88
CA CYS A 190 15.55 0.24 4.56
C CYS A 190 15.37 -0.84 5.63
N ARG A 191 16.47 -1.34 6.20
CA ARG A 191 16.44 -2.34 7.28
C ARG A 191 15.81 -1.81 8.56
N ASP A 192 16.05 -0.53 8.85
CA ASP A 192 15.68 0.14 10.08
C ASP A 192 14.30 0.83 10.01
N LEU A 193 13.50 0.55 8.98
CA LEU A 193 12.11 1.02 8.88
C LEU A 193 11.26 0.44 10.02
N GLN A 194 10.60 1.33 10.77
CA GLN A 194 9.81 1.01 11.96
C GLN A 194 8.48 1.79 12.05
N HIS A 195 7.99 2.32 10.93
CA HIS A 195 6.73 3.06 10.88
C HIS A 195 5.52 2.17 11.10
N VAL A 196 5.59 0.91 10.68
CA VAL A 196 4.46 -0.04 10.65
C VAL A 196 4.63 -1.11 11.73
N ARG A 197 5.88 -1.54 11.99
CA ARG A 197 6.18 -2.53 13.03
C ARG A 197 7.52 -2.26 13.71
N ARG A 198 7.50 -2.15 15.04
CA ARG A 198 8.71 -2.00 15.86
C ARG A 198 9.36 -3.35 16.18
N GLY A 199 10.67 -3.32 16.42
CA GLY A 199 11.41 -4.40 17.09
C GLY A 199 12.04 -5.48 16.20
N ALA A 200 11.51 -5.74 15.00
CA ALA A 200 12.14 -6.67 14.05
C ALA A 200 12.69 -5.91 12.84
N PRO A 201 14.00 -5.91 12.53
CA PRO A 201 14.51 -5.28 11.32
C PRO A 201 14.00 -6.00 10.07
N ILE A 202 13.92 -5.30 8.93
CA ILE A 202 13.62 -5.95 7.64
C ILE A 202 14.85 -6.75 7.20
N SER A 203 14.66 -8.02 6.86
CA SER A 203 15.74 -8.90 6.42
C SER A 203 16.43 -8.39 5.16
N TYR A 204 17.77 -8.49 5.14
CA TYR A 204 18.55 -8.17 3.95
C TYR A 204 18.15 -9.01 2.73
N GLY A 205 17.66 -10.24 2.93
CA GLY A 205 17.13 -11.07 1.86
C GLY A 205 15.95 -10.42 1.14
N CYS A 206 15.01 -9.82 1.89
CA CYS A 206 13.88 -9.09 1.32
C CYS A 206 14.35 -7.83 0.56
N ILE A 207 15.20 -7.03 1.20
CA ILE A 207 15.72 -5.79 0.63
C ILE A 207 16.49 -6.05 -0.67
N ARG A 208 17.36 -7.07 -0.70
CA ARG A 208 18.13 -7.45 -1.90
C ARG A 208 17.24 -7.90 -3.06
N LYS A 209 16.09 -8.54 -2.79
CA LYS A 209 15.14 -8.93 -3.85
C LYS A 209 14.58 -7.69 -4.53
N VAL A 210 14.13 -6.70 -3.75
CA VAL A 210 13.61 -5.42 -4.28
C VAL A 210 14.71 -4.68 -5.04
N GLU A 211 15.89 -4.54 -4.44
CA GLU A 211 17.08 -3.91 -5.07
C GLU A 211 17.40 -4.54 -6.43
N THR A 212 17.48 -5.88 -6.50
CA THR A 212 17.77 -6.61 -7.73
C THR A 212 16.71 -6.38 -8.79
N HIS A 213 15.42 -6.40 -8.41
CA HIS A 213 14.33 -6.21 -9.38
C HIS A 213 14.23 -4.76 -9.84
N PHE A 214 14.50 -3.80 -8.96
CA PHE A 214 14.58 -2.39 -9.31
C PHE A 214 15.66 -2.16 -10.37
N TYR A 215 16.86 -2.71 -10.15
CA TYR A 215 17.95 -2.64 -11.12
C TYR A 215 17.57 -3.29 -12.45
N LYS A 216 17.03 -4.52 -12.43
CA LYS A 216 16.60 -5.22 -13.65
C LYS A 216 15.54 -4.45 -14.44
N ARG A 217 14.63 -3.77 -13.76
CA ARG A 217 13.51 -3.05 -14.39
C ARG A 217 13.90 -1.68 -14.92
N TYR A 218 14.73 -0.94 -14.20
CA TYR A 218 15.00 0.48 -14.49
C TYR A 218 16.44 0.78 -14.89
N GLY A 219 17.36 -0.19 -14.78
CA GLY A 219 18.79 0.03 -15.05
C GLY A 219 19.43 1.07 -14.12
N LYS A 220 18.92 1.19 -12.88
CA LYS A 220 19.35 2.19 -11.89
C LYS A 220 19.48 1.57 -10.50
N GLN A 221 20.22 2.22 -9.61
CA GLN A 221 20.29 1.85 -8.20
C GLN A 221 19.17 2.55 -7.41
N GLY A 222 18.22 1.78 -6.88
CA GLY A 222 17.20 2.30 -5.96
C GLY A 222 17.57 2.14 -4.49
N ILE A 223 18.39 1.13 -4.17
CA ILE A 223 18.93 0.87 -2.82
C ILE A 223 20.44 0.67 -2.95
N VAL A 224 21.22 1.24 -2.03
CA VAL A 224 22.69 1.23 -2.07
C VAL A 224 23.30 0.95 -0.70
N ASN A 225 24.52 0.43 -0.69
CA ASN A 225 25.38 0.48 0.50
C ASN A 225 25.96 1.88 0.66
N THR A 226 25.89 2.43 1.86
CA THR A 226 26.47 3.72 2.20
C THR A 226 27.65 3.54 3.15
N GLU A 227 28.70 4.31 2.96
CA GLU A 227 29.89 4.35 3.81
C GLU A 227 30.22 5.80 4.18
N TRP A 228 30.72 6.00 5.40
CA TRP A 228 31.05 7.32 5.91
C TRP A 228 32.46 7.72 5.46
N PHE A 229 32.54 8.81 4.70
CA PHE A 229 33.77 9.46 4.28
C PHE A 229 33.74 10.89 4.81
N ASP A 230 34.14 11.05 6.07
CA ASP A 230 34.10 12.31 6.84
C ASP A 230 34.33 13.55 5.95
N PRO A 231 33.37 14.50 5.84
CA PRO A 231 32.12 14.63 6.61
C PRO A 231 30.86 14.16 5.86
N VAL A 232 30.99 13.28 4.86
CA VAL A 232 29.88 12.91 3.98
C VAL A 232 29.67 11.41 3.88
N TRP A 233 28.42 10.97 3.90
CA TRP A 233 28.07 9.62 3.45
C TRP A 233 28.27 9.53 1.93
N LYS A 234 28.85 8.44 1.46
CA LYS A 234 29.02 8.14 0.04
C LYS A 234 28.50 6.74 -0.28
N TYR A 235 28.27 6.49 -1.55
CA TYR A 235 28.00 5.15 -2.09
C TYR A 235 28.73 4.96 -3.42
N GLN A 236 28.90 3.71 -3.82
CA GLN A 236 29.42 3.39 -5.15
C GLN A 236 28.29 3.34 -6.17
N ASP A 237 28.40 4.16 -7.21
CA ASP A 237 27.48 4.11 -8.34
C ASP A 237 27.65 2.82 -9.18
N MET A 238 26.85 2.65 -10.22
CA MET A 238 26.92 1.47 -11.11
C MET A 238 28.24 1.34 -11.87
N HIS A 239 29.08 2.38 -11.87
CA HIS A 239 30.42 2.39 -12.48
C HIS A 239 31.54 2.23 -11.44
N GLY A 240 31.19 1.94 -10.18
CA GLY A 240 32.15 1.81 -9.08
C GLY A 240 32.70 3.14 -8.57
N ARG A 241 32.14 4.28 -8.99
CA ARG A 241 32.61 5.61 -8.56
C ARG A 241 31.96 5.98 -7.25
N TRP A 242 32.74 6.56 -6.34
CA TRP A 242 32.23 7.13 -5.11
C TRP A 242 31.48 8.43 -5.39
N VAL A 243 30.19 8.46 -5.05
CA VAL A 243 29.32 9.61 -5.19
C VAL A 243 28.74 9.98 -3.82
N ALA A 244 28.50 11.28 -3.60
CA ALA A 244 27.89 11.76 -2.37
C ALA A 244 26.47 11.18 -2.22
N PHE A 245 26.16 10.66 -1.05
CA PHE A 245 24.83 10.21 -0.73
C PHE A 245 23.94 11.43 -0.48
N PRO A 246 22.78 11.57 -1.15
CA PRO A 246 21.97 12.79 -1.10
C PRO A 246 21.31 13.09 0.25
N GLY A 247 21.53 12.23 1.28
CA GLY A 247 20.84 12.32 2.56
C GLY A 247 19.38 11.85 2.47
N ASN A 248 18.77 11.62 3.62
CA ASN A 248 17.32 11.50 3.75
C ASN A 248 16.76 12.81 4.31
#